data_AF-A0A5B9EBX9-F1
#
_entry.id   AF-A0A5B9EBX9-F1
#
_cell.length_a   1.000
_cell.length_b   1.000
_cell.length_c   1.000
_cell.angle_alpha   90.00
_cell.angle_beta   90.00
_cell.angle_gamma   90.00
#
_symmetry.space_group_name_H-M   'P 1'
#
loop_
_entity.id
_entity.type
_entity.pdbx_description
1 polymer ?
#
loop_
_entity_poly.entity_id
_entity_poly.type
_entity_poly.pdbx_seq_one_letter_code
_entity_poly.pdbx_strand_id
1 'polypeptide(L)'
;MTDTGEIERFARDPRILVQVCRGVIERLDTSSDSAAIAEQEAQLRAIARAVEQLEKSRVAVPDPLRAEKTRLAVSLAVQADAKQALTQLADDFQDILNDLRDRLGFRATVPEPKQSKPAGKRARTPKATRLPKTPHIILREHILLALKKLGGKARMSDVMDEMSKQLEGKLLPGDLALRQDGKSIAWKNNAQWERLRMRQDGILRDDSPSGIWELIKERK
;
A
#
# COMPACT_ATOMS: atom_id res chain seq x y z
N MET A 1 10.16 -10.79 10.98
CA MET A 1 10.30 -12.25 11.21
C MET A 1 8.96 -12.69 11.76
N THR A 2 8.15 -13.43 11.01
CA THR A 2 6.94 -14.04 11.58
C THR A 2 7.41 -15.09 12.58
N ASP A 3 7.01 -14.93 13.84
CA ASP A 3 7.38 -15.87 14.88
C ASP A 3 6.90 -17.27 14.46
N THR A 4 7.80 -18.24 14.46
CA THR A 4 7.48 -19.60 14.01
C THR A 4 6.38 -20.21 14.88
N GLY A 5 6.29 -19.76 16.15
CA GLY A 5 5.20 -20.11 17.06
C GLY A 5 3.82 -19.59 16.64
N GLU A 6 3.74 -18.41 16.02
CA GLU A 6 2.46 -17.87 15.53
C GLU A 6 1.95 -18.65 14.31
N ILE A 7 2.85 -19.01 13.40
CA ILE A 7 2.50 -19.82 12.22
C ILE A 7 1.99 -21.19 12.66
N GLU A 8 2.68 -21.84 13.59
CA GLU A 8 2.26 -23.13 14.16
C GLU A 8 0.89 -23.04 14.86
N ARG A 9 0.62 -21.94 15.57
CA ARG A 9 -0.69 -21.69 16.20
C ARG A 9 -1.81 -21.63 15.17
N PHE A 10 -1.62 -20.88 14.09
CA PHE A 10 -2.63 -20.78 13.02
C PHE A 10 -2.71 -22.05 12.17
N ALA A 11 -1.64 -22.83 12.06
CA ALA A 11 -1.66 -24.12 11.37
C ALA A 11 -2.49 -25.18 12.12
N ARG A 12 -2.47 -25.15 13.46
CA ARG A 12 -3.31 -26.03 14.30
C ARG A 12 -4.79 -25.69 14.21
N ASP A 13 -5.15 -24.41 14.14
CA ASP A 13 -6.51 -23.97 13.88
C ASP A 13 -6.55 -22.72 12.96
N PRO A 14 -6.74 -22.93 11.64
CA PRO A 14 -6.81 -21.85 10.67
C PRO A 14 -8.00 -20.89 10.87
N ARG A 15 -9.04 -21.27 11.64
CA ARG A 15 -10.20 -20.40 11.90
C ARG A 15 -9.82 -19.17 12.73
N ILE A 16 -8.80 -19.31 13.58
CA ILE A 16 -8.28 -18.21 14.39
C ILE A 16 -7.75 -17.10 13.48
N LEU A 17 -7.07 -17.46 12.38
CA LEU A 17 -6.59 -16.47 11.40
C LEU A 17 -7.75 -15.69 10.77
N VAL A 18 -8.85 -16.37 10.43
CA VAL A 18 -10.04 -15.72 9.88
C VAL A 18 -10.64 -14.73 10.89
N GLN A 19 -10.69 -15.07 12.18
CA GLN A 19 -11.17 -14.16 13.23
C GLN A 19 -10.25 -12.95 13.40
N VAL A 20 -8.93 -13.14 13.38
CA VAL A 20 -7.97 -12.04 13.43
C VAL A 20 -8.16 -11.12 12.22
N CYS A 21 -8.30 -11.67 11.01
CA CYS A 21 -8.57 -10.87 9.81
C CYS A 21 -9.86 -10.06 9.93
N ARG A 22 -10.95 -10.64 10.45
CA ARG A 22 -12.21 -9.93 10.69
C ARG A 22 -12.04 -8.77 11.68
N GLY A 23 -11.34 -9.00 12.81
CA GLY A 23 -11.09 -7.95 13.78
C GLY A 23 -10.23 -6.81 13.22
N VAL A 24 -9.26 -7.12 12.36
CA VAL A 24 -8.47 -6.10 11.64
C VAL A 24 -9.37 -5.30 10.69
N ILE A 25 -10.22 -5.96 9.91
CA ILE A 25 -11.17 -5.30 8.99
C ILE A 25 -12.09 -4.37 9.78
N GLU A 26 -12.73 -4.85 10.84
CA GLU A 26 -13.63 -4.02 11.67
C GLU A 26 -12.90 -2.80 12.25
N ARG A 27 -11.67 -2.95 12.72
CA ARG A 27 -10.89 -1.84 13.26
C ARG A 27 -10.54 -0.78 12.20
N LEU A 28 -10.34 -1.18 10.95
CA LEU A 28 -10.10 -0.26 9.84
C LEU A 28 -11.40 0.35 9.29
N ASP A 29 -12.51 -0.38 9.38
CA ASP A 29 -13.81 0.02 8.82
C ASP A 29 -14.62 0.94 9.75
N THR A 30 -14.43 0.86 11.08
CA THR A 30 -15.08 1.75 12.07
C THR A 30 -14.85 3.25 11.83
N SER A 31 -13.87 3.64 11.01
CA SER A 31 -13.66 5.04 10.61
C SER A 31 -14.40 5.47 9.33
N SER A 32 -15.12 4.57 8.67
CA SER A 32 -15.48 4.69 7.25
C SER A 32 -16.98 4.82 6.99
N ASP A 33 -17.67 5.75 7.66
CA ASP A 33 -19.03 6.11 7.24
C ASP A 33 -18.98 7.02 6.01
N SER A 34 -19.21 6.45 4.82
CA SER A 34 -19.04 7.17 3.54
C SER A 34 -19.87 8.45 3.42
N ALA A 35 -21.03 8.50 4.07
CA ALA A 35 -21.88 9.69 4.09
C ALA A 35 -21.25 10.80 4.95
N ALA A 36 -20.73 10.45 6.12
CA ALA A 36 -20.02 11.37 7.01
C ALA A 36 -18.71 11.89 6.38
N ILE A 37 -17.96 11.03 5.67
CA ILE A 37 -16.76 11.43 4.92
C ILE A 37 -17.11 12.47 3.85
N ALA A 38 -18.16 12.22 3.06
CA ALA A 38 -18.59 13.14 2.02
C ALA A 38 -19.04 14.50 2.59
N GLU A 39 -19.72 14.48 3.75
CA GLU A 39 -20.09 15.70 4.47
C GLU A 39 -18.85 16.46 4.97
N GLN A 40 -17.90 15.78 5.61
CA GLN A 40 -16.64 16.38 6.09
C GLN A 40 -15.82 16.97 4.94
N GLU A 41 -15.76 16.31 3.78
CA GLU A 41 -15.14 16.86 2.57
C GLU A 41 -15.87 18.10 2.05
N ALA A 42 -17.20 18.10 2.05
CA ALA A 42 -17.99 19.25 1.63
C ALA A 42 -17.78 20.45 2.56
N GLN A 43 -17.76 20.22 3.88
CA GLN A 43 -17.45 21.21 4.91
C GLN A 43 -16.03 21.75 4.72
N LEU A 44 -15.03 20.89 4.50
CA LEU A 44 -13.64 21.31 4.27
C LEU A 44 -13.53 22.17 3.01
N ARG A 45 -14.20 21.81 1.90
CA ARG A 45 -14.23 22.62 0.68
C ARG A 45 -14.89 23.98 0.90
N ALA A 46 -16.00 24.02 1.63
CA ALA A 46 -16.70 25.27 1.93
C ALA A 46 -15.83 26.20 2.79
N ILE A 47 -15.20 25.68 3.84
CA ILE A 47 -14.29 26.44 4.71
C ILE A 47 -13.05 26.89 3.91
N ALA A 48 -12.47 26.04 3.06
CA ALA A 48 -11.34 26.41 2.22
C ALA A 48 -11.68 27.59 1.29
N ARG A 49 -12.86 27.57 0.66
CA ARG A 49 -13.35 28.69 -0.17
C ARG A 49 -13.58 29.96 0.64
N ALA A 50 -14.13 29.85 1.85
CA ALA A 50 -14.34 31.00 2.74
C ALA A 50 -13.01 31.63 3.16
N VAL A 51 -12.01 30.79 3.51
CA VAL A 51 -10.65 31.24 3.84
C VAL A 51 -10.01 31.95 2.65
N GLU A 52 -10.07 31.37 1.45
CA GLU A 52 -9.53 31.96 0.22
C GLU A 52 -10.19 33.30 -0.11
N GLN A 53 -11.50 33.41 0.09
CA GLN A 53 -12.24 34.66 -0.12
C GLN A 53 -11.83 35.75 0.88
N LEU A 54 -11.65 35.40 2.15
CA LEU A 54 -11.17 36.34 3.17
C LEU A 54 -9.76 36.85 2.86
N GLU A 55 -8.86 35.95 2.46
CA GLU A 55 -7.51 36.29 2.02
C GLU A 55 -7.51 37.21 0.80
N LYS A 56 -8.37 36.93 -0.20
CA LYS A 56 -8.55 37.77 -1.39
C LYS A 56 -9.07 39.17 -1.05
N SER A 57 -9.95 39.26 -0.06
CA SER A 57 -10.46 40.52 0.48
C SER A 57 -9.48 41.22 1.45
N ARG A 58 -8.29 40.66 1.68
CA ARG A 58 -7.28 41.14 2.65
C ARG A 58 -7.81 41.24 4.08
N VAL A 59 -8.82 40.43 4.42
CA VAL A 59 -9.36 40.29 5.77
C VAL A 59 -8.61 39.18 6.48
N ALA A 60 -8.21 39.42 7.73
CA ALA A 60 -7.54 38.40 8.53
C ALA A 60 -8.47 37.18 8.72
N VAL A 61 -7.95 35.99 8.44
CA VAL A 61 -8.70 34.73 8.59
C VAL A 61 -8.88 34.43 10.09
N PRO A 62 -10.13 34.26 10.58
CA PRO A 62 -10.39 33.90 11.96
C PRO A 62 -9.72 32.58 12.36
N ASP A 63 -9.12 32.55 13.57
CA ASP A 63 -8.51 31.34 14.14
C ASP A 63 -9.43 30.11 14.16
N PRO A 64 -10.73 30.24 14.50
CA PRO A 64 -11.64 29.09 14.48
C PRO A 64 -11.74 28.43 13.10
N LEU A 65 -11.76 29.21 12.00
CA LEU A 65 -11.83 28.66 10.65
C LEU A 65 -10.54 27.93 10.26
N ARG A 66 -9.38 28.45 10.68
CA ARG A 66 -8.08 27.78 10.46
C ARG A 66 -7.98 26.47 11.24
N ALA A 67 -8.37 26.49 12.50
CA ALA A 67 -8.37 25.30 13.36
C ALA A 67 -9.30 24.22 12.79
N GLU A 68 -10.50 24.60 12.38
CA GLU A 68 -11.50 23.70 11.82
C GLU A 68 -11.05 23.08 10.49
N LYS A 69 -10.49 23.90 9.58
CA LYS A 69 -9.91 23.43 8.31
C LYS A 69 -8.83 22.37 8.54
N THR A 70 -7.90 22.64 9.47
CA THR A 70 -6.83 21.70 9.81
C THR A 70 -7.40 20.41 10.41
N ARG A 71 -8.37 20.52 11.33
CA ARG A 71 -9.02 19.37 11.96
C ARG A 71 -9.68 18.45 10.93
N LEU A 72 -10.49 19.01 10.02
CA LEU A 72 -11.17 18.25 8.97
C LEU A 72 -10.17 17.62 7.99
N ALA A 73 -9.12 18.34 7.61
CA ALA A 73 -8.09 17.82 6.72
C ALA A 73 -7.35 16.61 7.32
N VAL A 74 -7.01 16.67 8.61
CA VAL A 74 -6.37 15.54 9.32
C VAL A 74 -7.33 14.35 9.41
N SER A 75 -8.60 14.57 9.78
CA SER A 75 -9.60 13.50 9.87
C SER A 75 -9.78 12.77 8.53
N LEU A 76 -9.91 13.51 7.43
CA LEU A 76 -10.07 12.95 6.10
C LEU A 76 -8.82 12.19 5.63
N ALA A 77 -7.62 12.64 6.00
CA ALA A 77 -6.38 11.92 5.70
C ALA A 77 -6.32 10.56 6.39
N VAL A 78 -6.70 10.48 7.68
CA VAL A 78 -6.77 9.21 8.42
C VAL A 78 -7.77 8.24 7.79
N GLN A 79 -8.94 8.74 7.38
CA GLN A 79 -9.96 7.93 6.71
C GLN A 79 -9.51 7.43 5.33
N ALA A 80 -8.80 8.28 4.56
CA ALA A 80 -8.23 7.88 3.28
C ALA A 80 -7.16 6.78 3.44
N ASP A 81 -6.30 6.89 4.45
CA ASP A 81 -5.29 5.87 4.79
C ASP A 81 -5.96 4.54 5.17
N ALA A 82 -7.02 4.56 5.99
CA ALA A 82 -7.77 3.37 6.36
C ALA A 82 -8.42 2.68 5.15
N LYS A 83 -9.05 3.46 4.25
CA LYS A 83 -9.63 2.95 3.00
C LYS A 83 -8.57 2.34 2.09
N GLN A 84 -7.40 2.98 1.99
CA GLN A 84 -6.28 2.45 1.22
C GLN A 84 -5.78 1.12 1.81
N ALA A 85 -5.66 1.02 3.14
CA ALA A 85 -5.27 -0.21 3.81
C ALA A 85 -6.26 -1.36 3.57
N LEU A 86 -7.58 -1.09 3.63
CA LEU A 86 -8.62 -2.08 3.31
C LEU A 86 -8.55 -2.55 1.85
N THR A 87 -8.37 -1.62 0.91
CA THR A 87 -8.24 -1.94 -0.53
C THR A 87 -7.04 -2.87 -0.75
N GLN A 88 -5.89 -2.54 -0.15
CA GLN A 88 -4.68 -3.34 -0.28
C GLN A 88 -4.82 -4.72 0.39
N LEU A 89 -5.49 -4.80 1.55
CA LEU A 89 -5.77 -6.06 2.23
C LEU A 89 -6.64 -6.98 1.37
N ALA A 90 -7.62 -6.42 0.66
CA ALA A 90 -8.45 -7.17 -0.28
C ALA A 90 -7.62 -7.76 -1.43
N ASP A 91 -6.72 -6.97 -2.02
CA ASP A 91 -5.83 -7.44 -3.10
C ASP A 91 -4.93 -8.58 -2.63
N ASP A 92 -4.38 -8.48 -1.42
CA ASP A 92 -3.47 -9.51 -0.89
C ASP A 92 -4.23 -10.79 -0.50
N PHE A 93 -5.43 -10.68 0.05
CA PHE A 93 -6.31 -11.86 0.23
C PHE A 93 -6.69 -12.50 -1.09
N GLN A 94 -6.88 -11.70 -2.15
CA GLN A 94 -7.12 -12.25 -3.48
C GLN A 94 -5.92 -13.07 -3.97
N ASP A 95 -4.68 -12.59 -3.76
CA ASP A 95 -3.46 -13.36 -4.07
C ASP A 95 -3.38 -14.67 -3.28
N ILE A 96 -3.66 -14.64 -1.97
CA ILE A 96 -3.66 -15.82 -1.09
C ILE A 96 -4.72 -16.84 -1.52
N LEU A 97 -5.93 -16.40 -1.81
CA LEU A 97 -7.01 -17.26 -2.30
C LEU A 97 -6.62 -17.96 -3.61
N ASN A 98 -5.87 -17.27 -4.48
CA ASN A 98 -5.39 -17.86 -5.72
C ASN A 98 -4.31 -18.93 -5.48
N ASP A 99 -3.36 -18.70 -4.58
CA ASP A 99 -2.36 -19.71 -4.21
C ASP A 99 -3.03 -20.95 -3.57
N LEU A 100 -4.01 -20.74 -2.68
CA LEU A 100 -4.80 -21.83 -2.09
C LEU A 100 -5.57 -22.61 -3.17
N ARG A 101 -6.24 -21.91 -4.09
CA ARG A 101 -6.98 -22.51 -5.20
C ARG A 101 -6.07 -23.36 -6.11
N ASP A 102 -4.87 -22.86 -6.42
CA ASP A 102 -3.87 -23.60 -7.19
C ASP A 102 -3.39 -24.86 -6.48
N ARG A 103 -3.17 -24.79 -5.16
CA ARG A 103 -2.72 -25.94 -4.33
C ARG A 103 -3.80 -27.00 -4.18
N LEU A 104 -5.05 -26.59 -4.07
CA LEU A 104 -6.21 -27.48 -3.96
C LEU A 104 -6.64 -28.06 -5.31
N GLY A 105 -5.95 -27.72 -6.41
CA GLY A 105 -6.26 -28.23 -7.74
C GLY A 105 -7.58 -27.71 -8.32
N PHE A 106 -8.20 -26.70 -7.70
CA PHE A 106 -9.37 -26.00 -8.21
C PHE A 106 -8.95 -25.06 -9.36
N ARG A 107 -8.48 -25.64 -10.46
CA ARG A 107 -8.31 -24.88 -11.69
C ARG A 107 -9.72 -24.51 -12.15
N ALA A 108 -10.04 -23.22 -12.15
CA ALA A 108 -11.22 -22.76 -12.86
C ALA A 108 -11.08 -23.24 -14.31
N THR A 109 -11.91 -24.21 -14.69
CA THR A 109 -12.13 -24.60 -16.08
C THR A 109 -12.83 -23.43 -16.75
N VAL A 110 -12.07 -22.41 -17.13
CA VAL A 110 -12.53 -21.47 -18.14
C VAL A 110 -12.62 -22.28 -19.44
N PRO A 111 -13.77 -22.34 -20.13
CA PRO A 111 -13.84 -23.00 -21.43
C PRO A 111 -12.90 -22.28 -22.40
N GLU A 112 -11.89 -22.97 -22.92
CA GLU A 112 -11.01 -22.44 -23.96
C GLU A 112 -11.79 -22.21 -25.25
N PRO A 113 -11.56 -21.09 -25.98
CA PRO A 113 -11.93 -21.00 -27.38
C PRO A 113 -11.05 -21.98 -28.17
N LYS A 114 -11.69 -22.84 -28.95
CA LYS A 114 -11.05 -23.79 -29.87
C LYS A 114 -10.01 -23.07 -30.74
N GLN A 115 -8.78 -23.60 -30.84
CA GLN A 115 -8.16 -24.02 -32.10
C GLN A 115 -6.74 -24.64 -31.99
N SER A 116 -6.60 -25.74 -32.73
CA SER A 116 -5.42 -26.32 -33.40
C SER A 116 -4.16 -26.82 -32.64
N LYS A 117 -4.08 -28.17 -32.60
CA LYS A 117 -3.00 -29.12 -32.95
C LYS A 117 -1.60 -29.08 -32.26
N PRO A 118 -0.94 -30.25 -32.16
CA PRO A 118 0.00 -30.55 -31.08
C PRO A 118 1.47 -30.52 -31.56
N ALA A 119 2.36 -29.88 -30.80
CA ALA A 119 3.79 -30.22 -30.79
C ALA A 119 4.54 -29.48 -29.68
N GLY A 120 5.40 -30.20 -28.98
CA GLY A 120 6.51 -29.65 -28.22
C GLY A 120 6.30 -29.61 -26.72
N LYS A 121 6.88 -30.59 -26.03
CA LYS A 121 7.16 -30.54 -24.59
C LYS A 121 7.95 -29.27 -24.27
N ARG A 122 7.28 -28.18 -23.92
CA ARG A 122 7.92 -27.04 -23.24
C ARG A 122 7.69 -27.21 -21.75
N ALA A 123 8.79 -27.38 -21.02
CA ALA A 123 8.81 -27.38 -19.58
C ALA A 123 8.00 -26.19 -19.06
N ARG A 124 7.04 -26.47 -18.17
CA ARG A 124 6.18 -25.46 -17.55
C ARG A 124 7.08 -24.49 -16.79
N THR A 125 7.12 -23.22 -17.22
CA THR A 125 7.74 -22.15 -16.46
C THR A 125 7.11 -22.09 -15.06
N PRO A 126 7.89 -21.91 -13.98
CA PRO A 126 7.34 -21.81 -12.63
C PRO A 126 6.44 -20.57 -12.53
N LYS A 127 5.23 -20.76 -12.00
CA LYS A 127 4.25 -19.69 -11.75
C LYS A 127 4.84 -18.66 -10.78
N ALA A 128 4.72 -17.37 -11.12
CA ALA A 128 5.38 -16.24 -10.48
C ALA A 128 5.21 -16.14 -8.93
N THR A 129 4.19 -16.78 -8.37
CA THR A 129 3.92 -16.85 -6.93
C THR A 129 4.94 -17.65 -6.12
N ARG A 130 5.70 -18.56 -6.76
CA ARG A 130 6.73 -19.40 -6.11
C ARG A 130 8.15 -18.90 -6.31
N LEU A 131 8.31 -17.80 -7.03
CA LEU A 131 9.63 -17.25 -7.30
C LEU A 131 10.10 -16.41 -6.11
N PRO A 132 11.40 -16.47 -5.77
CA PRO A 132 11.94 -15.69 -4.67
C PRO A 132 11.75 -14.19 -4.97
N LYS A 133 11.52 -13.42 -3.91
CA LYS A 133 11.27 -11.97 -3.93
C LYS A 133 12.28 -11.28 -3.04
N THR A 134 12.62 -10.03 -3.36
CA THR A 134 13.54 -9.23 -2.57
C THR A 134 12.98 -9.05 -1.15
N PRO A 135 13.73 -9.40 -0.09
CA PRO A 135 13.27 -9.24 1.27
C PRO A 135 12.95 -7.78 1.59
N HIS A 136 11.95 -7.57 2.46
CA HIS A 136 11.46 -6.24 2.78
C HIS A 136 12.54 -5.33 3.45
N ILE A 137 13.49 -5.92 4.20
CA ILE A 137 14.64 -5.19 4.77
C ILE A 137 15.53 -4.60 3.68
N ILE A 138 15.77 -5.34 2.59
CA ILE A 138 16.55 -4.83 1.46
C ILE A 138 15.79 -3.69 0.78
N LEU A 139 14.47 -3.81 0.62
CA LEU A 139 13.65 -2.72 0.09
C LEU A 139 13.71 -1.48 1.01
N ARG A 140 13.69 -1.66 2.34
CA ARG A 140 13.83 -0.57 3.32
C ARG A 140 15.14 0.20 3.11
N GLU A 141 16.25 -0.52 2.98
CA GLU A 141 17.56 0.09 2.72
C GLU A 141 17.58 0.91 1.43
N HIS A 142 16.99 0.38 0.36
CA HIS A 142 16.94 1.06 -0.93
C HIS A 142 16.02 2.29 -0.91
N ILE A 143 14.90 2.24 -0.15
CA ILE A 143 14.05 3.41 0.09
C ILE A 143 14.84 4.50 0.82
N LEU A 144 15.57 4.14 1.89
CA LEU A 144 16.40 5.08 2.63
C LEU A 144 17.51 5.68 1.76
N LEU A 145 18.18 4.87 0.95
CA LEU A 145 19.24 5.33 0.05
C LEU A 145 18.70 6.28 -1.01
N ALA A 146 17.58 5.93 -1.64
CA ALA A 146 16.90 6.78 -2.62
C ALA A 146 16.49 8.12 -2.01
N LEU A 147 15.85 8.12 -0.84
CA LEU A 147 15.46 9.35 -0.16
C LEU A 147 16.66 10.19 0.24
N LYS A 148 17.73 9.61 0.80
CA LYS A 148 18.96 10.34 1.13
C LYS A 148 19.57 11.01 -0.10
N LYS A 149 19.64 10.30 -1.23
CA LYS A 149 20.14 10.84 -2.50
C LYS A 149 19.26 11.98 -3.04
N LEU A 150 17.95 11.88 -2.85
CA LEU A 150 16.97 12.90 -3.26
C LEU A 150 16.81 14.03 -2.22
N GLY A 151 17.73 14.19 -1.26
CA GLY A 151 17.72 15.29 -0.29
C GLY A 151 16.82 15.08 0.93
N GLY A 152 16.44 13.82 1.21
CA GLY A 152 15.65 13.41 2.37
C GLY A 152 14.14 13.50 2.18
N LYS A 153 13.66 14.07 1.06
CA LYS A 153 12.24 14.25 0.74
C LYS A 153 12.02 14.20 -0.77
N ALA A 154 11.14 13.33 -1.26
CA ALA A 154 10.87 13.23 -2.69
C ALA A 154 9.47 12.69 -3.01
N ARG A 155 9.02 12.84 -4.26
CA ARG A 155 7.80 12.18 -4.74
C ARG A 155 8.01 10.68 -4.83
N MET A 156 6.94 9.92 -4.57
CA MET A 156 6.93 8.46 -4.69
C MET A 156 7.45 7.99 -6.05
N SER A 157 7.06 8.66 -7.15
CA SER A 157 7.55 8.34 -8.50
C SER A 157 9.08 8.39 -8.57
N ASP A 158 9.66 9.47 -8.04
CA ASP A 158 11.08 9.74 -8.12
C ASP A 158 11.87 8.75 -7.24
N VAL A 159 11.32 8.40 -6.08
CA VAL A 159 11.87 7.34 -5.22
C VAL A 159 11.83 6.00 -5.93
N MET A 160 10.72 5.64 -6.58
CA MET A 160 10.59 4.37 -7.31
C MET A 160 11.57 4.31 -8.49
N ASP A 161 11.76 5.39 -9.23
CA ASP A 161 12.70 5.44 -10.35
C ASP A 161 14.15 5.30 -9.86
N GLU A 162 14.48 5.93 -8.75
CA GLU A 162 15.80 5.81 -8.14
C GLU A 162 16.04 4.41 -7.56
N MET A 163 15.05 3.81 -6.89
CA MET A 163 15.12 2.41 -6.44
C MET A 163 15.28 1.45 -7.63
N SER A 164 14.60 1.70 -8.75
CA SER A 164 14.72 0.88 -9.95
C SER A 164 16.16 0.85 -10.47
N LYS A 165 16.88 1.99 -10.40
CA LYS A 165 18.30 2.07 -10.76
C LYS A 165 19.18 1.33 -9.76
N GLN A 166 18.90 1.46 -8.46
CA GLN A 166 19.70 0.81 -7.41
C GLN A 166 19.56 -0.72 -7.40
N LEU A 167 18.36 -1.21 -7.76
CA LEU A 167 17.99 -2.63 -7.81
C LEU A 167 18.22 -3.26 -9.20
N GLU A 168 18.73 -2.49 -10.16
CA GLU A 168 19.04 -3.01 -11.50
C GLU A 168 19.99 -4.21 -11.40
N GLY A 169 19.63 -5.32 -12.04
CA GLY A 169 20.37 -6.59 -11.96
C GLY A 169 20.31 -7.33 -10.62
N LYS A 170 19.62 -6.80 -9.60
CA LYS A 170 19.48 -7.42 -8.26
C LYS A 170 18.08 -7.94 -7.96
N LEU A 171 17.07 -7.51 -8.72
CA LEU A 171 15.69 -7.98 -8.56
C LEU A 171 15.60 -9.48 -8.84
N LEU A 172 14.87 -10.19 -7.97
CA LEU A 172 14.66 -11.61 -8.10
C LEU A 172 13.49 -11.91 -9.05
N PRO A 173 13.38 -13.13 -9.60
CA PRO A 173 12.35 -13.43 -10.60
C PRO A 173 10.92 -13.16 -10.13
N GLY A 174 10.64 -13.25 -8.82
CA GLY A 174 9.32 -12.94 -8.26
C GLY A 174 9.02 -11.44 -8.14
N ASP A 175 10.05 -10.59 -8.17
CA ASP A 175 9.93 -9.13 -8.08
C ASP A 175 9.45 -8.52 -9.39
N LEU A 176 9.81 -9.14 -10.51
CA LEU A 176 9.46 -8.72 -11.88
C LEU A 176 8.06 -9.17 -12.30
N ALA A 177 7.38 -9.95 -11.46
CA ALA A 177 6.04 -10.44 -11.74
C ALA A 177 5.03 -9.29 -11.79
N LEU A 178 4.16 -9.31 -12.79
CA LEU A 178 2.94 -8.51 -12.80
C LEU A 178 1.96 -9.04 -11.75
N ARG A 179 1.32 -8.14 -11.03
CA ARG A 179 0.19 -8.43 -10.17
C ARG A 179 -1.07 -8.69 -11.01
N GLN A 180 -2.15 -9.09 -10.35
CA GLN A 180 -3.41 -9.50 -11.01
C GLN A 180 -4.10 -8.37 -11.78
N ASP A 181 -3.83 -7.12 -11.41
CA ASP A 181 -4.28 -5.93 -12.15
C ASP A 181 -3.62 -5.80 -13.53
N GLY A 182 -2.62 -6.65 -13.84
CA GLY A 182 -1.89 -6.69 -15.10
C GLY A 182 -0.99 -5.47 -15.34
N LYS A 183 -0.90 -4.56 -14.37
CA LYS A 183 -0.25 -3.25 -14.53
C LYS A 183 0.79 -2.99 -13.44
N SER A 184 0.54 -3.44 -12.23
CA SER A 184 1.45 -3.22 -11.10
C SER A 184 2.53 -4.30 -11.04
N ILE A 185 3.78 -3.89 -10.87
CA ILE A 185 4.93 -4.78 -10.70
C ILE A 185 5.11 -5.09 -9.21
N ALA A 186 5.34 -6.36 -8.87
CA ALA A 186 5.36 -6.85 -7.49
C ALA A 186 6.33 -6.08 -6.57
N TRP A 187 7.56 -5.77 -7.02
CA TRP A 187 8.52 -5.08 -6.17
C TRP A 187 8.13 -3.63 -5.84
N LYS A 188 7.48 -2.92 -6.78
CA LYS A 188 6.97 -1.56 -6.54
C LYS A 188 5.89 -1.57 -5.47
N ASN A 189 5.02 -2.58 -5.50
CA ASN A 189 4.01 -2.79 -4.46
C ASN A 189 4.65 -3.11 -3.11
N ASN A 190 5.64 -4.01 -3.09
CA ASN A 190 6.36 -4.38 -1.87
C ASN A 190 7.11 -3.17 -1.26
N ALA A 191 7.65 -2.27 -2.09
CA ALA A 191 8.28 -1.04 -1.64
C ALA A 191 7.27 -0.06 -0.99
N GLN A 192 6.05 0.04 -1.51
CA GLN A 192 5.00 0.84 -0.88
C GLN A 192 4.57 0.28 0.48
N TRP A 193 4.50 -1.05 0.60
CA TRP A 193 4.28 -1.75 1.88
C TRP A 193 5.40 -1.47 2.88
N GLU A 194 6.64 -1.50 2.41
CA GLU A 194 7.78 -1.18 3.26
C GLU A 194 7.75 0.29 3.69
N ARG A 195 7.36 1.23 2.83
CA ARG A 195 7.13 2.62 3.22
C ARG A 195 6.06 2.77 4.30
N LEU A 196 4.96 2.01 4.24
CA LEU A 196 3.94 2.04 5.29
C LEU A 196 4.53 1.58 6.64
N ARG A 197 5.29 0.48 6.65
CA ARG A 197 6.01 0.01 7.84
C ARG A 197 7.00 1.03 8.35
N MET A 198 7.82 1.63 7.48
CA MET A 198 8.79 2.65 7.89
C MET A 198 8.14 3.90 8.51
N ARG A 199 6.91 4.24 8.12
CA ARG A 199 6.14 5.32 8.78
C ARG A 199 5.69 4.92 10.17
N GLN A 200 5.16 3.70 10.32
CA GLN A 200 4.75 3.14 11.62
C GLN A 200 5.94 2.99 12.57
N ASP A 201 7.10 2.62 12.03
CA ASP A 201 8.37 2.51 12.76
C ASP A 201 8.99 3.88 13.11
N GLY A 202 8.37 5.00 12.69
CA GLY A 202 8.89 6.35 12.97
C GLY A 202 10.17 6.69 12.21
N ILE A 203 10.43 6.06 11.07
CA ILE A 203 11.58 6.33 10.20
C ILE A 203 11.21 7.39 9.15
N LEU A 204 9.98 7.33 8.65
CA LEU A 204 9.40 8.30 7.72
C LEU A 204 8.37 9.16 8.43
N ARG A 205 8.27 10.41 8.00
CA ARG A 205 7.24 11.33 8.49
C ARG A 205 5.84 10.85 8.10
N ASP A 206 4.92 11.00 9.04
CA ASP A 206 3.50 10.73 8.89
C ASP A 206 2.72 11.97 8.37
N ASP A 207 3.23 13.17 8.63
CA ASP A 207 2.65 14.46 8.23
C ASP A 207 3.09 14.96 6.84
N SER A 208 3.78 14.14 6.04
CA SER A 208 4.17 14.51 4.69
C SER A 208 2.97 14.58 3.73
N PRO A 209 2.98 15.51 2.75
CA PRO A 209 1.92 15.60 1.74
C PRO A 209 1.72 14.27 1.00
N SER A 210 0.49 14.03 0.53
CA SER A 210 0.16 12.83 -0.25
C SER A 210 1.10 12.65 -1.44
N GLY A 211 1.56 11.41 -1.63
CA GLY A 211 2.54 11.06 -2.68
C GLY A 211 3.97 11.53 -2.43
N ILE A 212 4.26 12.19 -1.29
CA ILE A 212 5.61 12.58 -0.88
C ILE A 212 6.09 11.66 0.24
N TRP A 213 7.33 11.18 0.11
CA TRP A 213 8.01 10.37 1.11
C TRP A 213 9.15 11.21 1.70
N GLU A 214 9.26 11.24 3.02
CA GLU A 214 10.20 12.11 3.73
C GLU A 214 10.77 11.40 4.96
N LEU A 215 12.08 11.49 5.12
CA LEU A 215 12.78 11.01 6.31
C LEU A 215 12.45 11.91 7.50
N ILE A 216 12.33 11.34 8.69
CA ILE A 216 12.40 12.16 9.91
C ILE A 216 13.80 12.77 9.98
N LYS A 217 13.90 14.09 10.15
CA LYS A 217 15.20 14.74 10.41
C LYS A 217 15.74 14.21 11.73
N GLU A 218 16.95 13.64 11.71
CA GLU A 218 17.69 13.42 12.95
C GLU A 218 17.76 14.76 13.71
N ARG A 219 17.24 14.77 14.94
CA ARG A 219 17.56 15.85 15.88
C ARG A 219 19.06 15.75 16.15
N LYS A 220 19.83 16.71 15.61
CA LYS A 220 21.15 17.02 16.15
C LYS A 220 21.01 17.73 17.50
#